data_AF-A0A958TDD8-F1
#
_entry.id   AF-A0A958TDD8-F1
#
_cell.length_a   1.000
_cell.length_b   1.000
_cell.length_c   1.000
_cell.angle_alpha   90.00
_cell.angle_beta   90.00
_cell.angle_gamma   90.00
#
_symmetry.space_group_name_H-M   'P 1'
#
loop_
_entity.id
_entity.type
_entity.pdbx_description
1 polymer ?
#
loop_
_entity_poly.entity_id
_entity_poly.type
_entity_poly.pdbx_seq_one_letter_code
_entity_poly.pdbx_strand_id
1 'polypeptide(L)'
;MYQSSNPYLPSETLKMYDRCEHCGTKYKIEPSFFYGAMYVSYAVGIAFAVAAFVISFFFLGWGRLASFLAIVGTLIICLPIILRLSRNIWINIFFKYDPEKAKK
;
A
#
# COMPACT_ATOMS: atom_id res chain seq x y z
N MET A 1 5.09 -3.04 -12.67
CA MET A 1 5.76 -3.27 -11.36
C MET A 1 5.27 -4.56 -10.69
N TYR A 2 3.96 -4.70 -10.44
CA TYR A 2 3.36 -5.95 -9.94
C TYR A 2 3.06 -6.92 -11.09
N GLN A 3 3.13 -8.22 -10.83
CA GLN A 3 2.80 -9.26 -11.82
C GLN A 3 1.27 -9.40 -12.03
N SER A 4 0.49 -9.18 -10.97
CA SER A 4 -0.98 -9.20 -11.03
C SER A 4 -1.54 -7.80 -10.81
N SER A 5 -2.44 -7.37 -11.69
CA SER A 5 -3.17 -6.11 -11.52
C SER A 5 -4.14 -6.16 -10.34
N ASN A 6 -4.74 -7.32 -10.03
CA ASN A 6 -5.72 -7.43 -8.97
C ASN A 6 -5.07 -7.52 -7.57
N PRO A 7 -5.28 -6.52 -6.69
CA PRO A 7 -4.71 -6.53 -5.34
C PRO A 7 -5.36 -7.57 -4.41
N TYR A 8 -6.58 -8.00 -4.69
CA TYR A 8 -7.35 -8.92 -3.84
C TYR A 8 -7.02 -10.40 -4.05
N LEU A 9 -5.99 -10.74 -4.84
CA LEU A 9 -5.43 -12.10 -4.93
C LEU A 9 -4.26 -12.26 -3.95
N PRO A 10 -4.42 -12.84 -2.74
CA PRO A 10 -3.43 -12.79 -1.68
C PRO A 10 -2.06 -13.39 -2.06
N SER A 11 -2.07 -14.44 -2.88
CA SER A 11 -0.85 -15.11 -3.38
C SER A 11 -0.04 -14.24 -4.34
N GLU A 12 -0.70 -13.32 -5.04
CA GLU A 12 -0.12 -12.49 -6.10
C GLU A 12 -0.02 -11.01 -5.67
N THR A 13 -0.66 -10.60 -4.57
CA THR A 13 -0.72 -9.21 -4.11
C THR A 13 0.66 -8.56 -4.02
N LEU A 14 1.65 -9.33 -3.55
CA LEU A 14 3.02 -8.87 -3.30
C LEU A 14 4.03 -9.35 -4.35
N LYS A 15 3.59 -10.12 -5.36
CA LYS A 15 4.47 -10.57 -6.45
C LYS A 15 4.76 -9.42 -7.40
N MET A 16 6.04 -9.23 -7.65
CA MET A 16 6.58 -8.13 -8.44
C MET A 16 7.64 -8.68 -9.37
N TYR A 17 7.80 -8.02 -10.52
CA TYR A 17 8.94 -8.27 -11.40
C TYR A 17 10.23 -7.87 -10.67
N ASP A 18 11.34 -8.55 -10.98
CA ASP A 18 12.63 -8.21 -10.36
C ASP A 18 13.22 -6.90 -10.89
N ARG A 19 12.91 -6.56 -12.15
CA ARG A 19 13.31 -5.33 -12.82
C ARG A 19 12.11 -4.64 -13.47
N CYS A 20 12.20 -3.33 -13.61
CA CYS A 20 11.26 -2.56 -14.42
C CYS A 20 11.47 -2.85 -15.90
N GLU A 21 10.40 -3.13 -16.63
CA GLU A 21 10.45 -3.45 -18.07
C GLU A 21 10.81 -2.21 -18.93
N HIS A 22 10.47 -1.01 -18.47
CA HIS A 22 10.81 0.23 -19.16
C HIS A 22 12.25 0.68 -18.87
N CYS A 23 12.56 0.98 -17.61
CA CYS A 23 13.85 1.60 -17.27
C CYS A 23 14.93 0.61 -16.80
N GLY A 24 14.64 -0.70 -16.75
CA GLY A 24 15.59 -1.73 -16.29
C GLY A 24 15.94 -1.68 -14.80
N THR A 25 15.37 -0.75 -14.03
CA THR A 25 15.71 -0.54 -12.62
C THR A 25 15.31 -1.76 -11.78
N LYS A 26 16.25 -2.27 -10.98
CA LYS A 26 16.00 -3.39 -10.07
C LYS A 26 15.22 -2.89 -8.86
N TYR A 27 14.01 -3.41 -8.65
CA TYR A 27 13.14 -2.95 -7.55
C TYR A 27 13.67 -3.35 -6.17
N LYS A 28 14.40 -4.48 -6.08
CA LYS A 28 15.05 -4.95 -4.85
C LYS A 28 16.55 -4.64 -4.93
N ILE A 29 16.96 -3.56 -4.28
CA ILE A 29 18.38 -3.19 -4.15
C ILE A 29 19.10 -4.23 -3.29
N GLU A 30 18.52 -4.55 -2.13
CA GLU A 30 19.05 -5.47 -1.13
C GLU A 30 18.07 -6.61 -0.83
N PRO A 31 18.55 -7.81 -0.42
CA PRO A 31 17.68 -8.80 0.20
C PRO A 31 16.99 -8.14 1.40
N SER A 32 15.68 -8.32 1.55
CA SER A 32 14.87 -7.69 2.61
C SER A 32 14.57 -6.18 2.47
N PHE A 33 14.82 -5.55 1.33
CA PHE A 33 14.50 -4.11 1.10
C PHE A 33 13.05 -3.70 1.48
N PHE A 34 12.07 -4.60 1.34
CA PHE A 34 10.67 -4.34 1.66
C PHE A 34 10.30 -4.45 3.14
N TYR A 35 11.24 -4.76 4.04
CA TYR A 35 10.98 -4.71 5.48
C TYR A 35 10.63 -3.29 5.94
N GLY A 36 11.28 -2.27 5.37
CA GLY A 36 10.93 -0.88 5.63
C GLY A 36 9.49 -0.51 5.21
N ALA A 37 9.02 -1.09 4.10
CA ALA A 37 7.64 -0.92 3.65
C ALA A 37 6.61 -1.49 4.66
N MET A 38 7.00 -2.42 5.53
CA MET A 38 6.14 -2.90 6.62
C MET A 38 5.86 -1.79 7.64
N TYR A 39 6.87 -0.99 8.02
CA TYR A 39 6.67 0.15 8.90
C TYR A 39 5.80 1.24 8.27
N VAL A 40 5.96 1.49 6.96
CA VAL A 40 5.07 2.41 6.23
C VAL A 40 3.62 1.93 6.26
N SER A 41 3.38 0.62 6.22
CA SER A 41 2.03 0.06 6.28
C SER A 41 1.30 0.33 7.57
N TYR A 42 2.02 0.52 8.68
CA TYR A 42 1.42 0.95 9.93
C TYR A 42 0.87 2.38 9.84
N ALA A 43 1.67 3.32 9.32
CA ALA A 43 1.25 4.70 9.13
C ALA A 43 0.07 4.81 8.14
N VAL A 44 0.13 4.07 7.03
CA VAL A 44 -0.96 4.00 6.05
C VAL A 44 -2.22 3.39 6.69
N GLY A 45 -2.08 2.30 7.44
CA GLY A 45 -3.20 1.67 8.16
C GLY A 45 -3.88 2.62 9.14
N ILE A 46 -3.11 3.42 9.90
CA ILE A 46 -3.65 4.47 10.76
C ILE A 46 -4.45 5.49 9.95
N ALA A 47 -3.93 5.95 8.80
CA ALA A 47 -4.65 6.91 7.96
C ALA A 47 -6.01 6.36 7.50
N PHE A 48 -6.07 5.08 7.09
CA PHE A 48 -7.32 4.41 6.73
C PHE A 48 -8.27 4.26 7.94
N ALA A 49 -7.74 3.89 9.11
CA ALA A 49 -8.54 3.75 10.32
C ALA A 49 -9.15 5.09 10.78
N VAL A 50 -8.36 6.17 10.76
CA VAL A 50 -8.82 7.52 11.09
C VAL A 50 -9.87 7.99 10.09
N ALA A 51 -9.65 7.78 8.78
CA ALA A 51 -10.64 8.10 7.77
C ALA A 51 -11.96 7.35 7.99
N ALA A 52 -11.90 6.04 8.25
CA ALA A 52 -13.07 5.23 8.55
C ALA A 52 -13.81 5.70 9.81
N PHE A 53 -13.08 6.07 10.86
CA PHE A 53 -13.67 6.63 12.08
C PHE A 53 -14.36 7.96 11.81
N VAL A 54 -13.69 8.89 11.12
CA VAL A 54 -14.25 10.21 10.82
C VAL A 54 -15.53 10.08 10.00
N ILE A 55 -15.52 9.24 8.96
CA ILE A 55 -16.70 9.00 8.12
C ILE A 55 -17.83 8.35 8.91
N SER A 56 -17.55 7.27 9.66
CA SER A 56 -18.61 6.57 10.40
C SER A 56 -19.19 7.38 11.55
N PHE A 57 -18.33 8.00 12.37
CA PHE A 57 -18.76 8.68 13.59
C PHE A 57 -19.28 10.09 13.33
N PHE A 58 -18.56 10.90 12.52
CA PHE A 58 -18.93 12.31 12.32
C PHE A 58 -19.88 12.53 11.15
N PHE A 59 -19.73 11.80 10.03
CA PHE A 59 -20.60 12.00 8.86
C PHE A 59 -21.87 11.15 8.91
N LEU A 60 -21.77 9.88 9.32
CA LEU A 60 -22.91 8.96 9.36
C LEU A 60 -23.61 8.91 10.72
N GLY A 61 -23.02 9.50 11.77
CA GLY A 61 -23.58 9.53 13.11
C GLY A 61 -23.70 8.15 13.75
N TRP A 62 -22.87 7.18 13.35
CA TRP A 62 -22.93 5.83 13.87
C TRP A 62 -22.51 5.78 15.35
N GLY A 63 -23.13 4.87 16.10
CA GLY A 63 -22.74 4.62 17.49
C GLY A 63 -21.29 4.11 17.61
N ARG A 64 -20.74 4.16 18.83
CA ARG A 64 -19.34 3.76 19.10
C ARG A 64 -18.99 2.36 18.60
N LEU A 65 -19.87 1.38 18.89
CA LEU A 65 -19.68 -0.01 18.45
C LEU A 65 -19.73 -0.14 16.92
N ALA A 66 -20.68 0.51 16.27
CA ALA A 66 -20.80 0.47 14.81
C ALA A 66 -19.61 1.14 14.11
N SER A 67 -19.14 2.28 14.63
CA SER A 67 -17.95 2.97 14.13
C SER A 67 -16.69 2.12 14.31
N PHE A 68 -16.55 1.41 15.43
CA PHE A 68 -15.46 0.46 15.65
C PHE A 68 -15.48 -0.69 14.63
N LEU A 69 -16.64 -1.30 14.40
CA LEU A 69 -16.81 -2.35 13.38
C LEU A 69 -16.51 -1.82 11.97
N ALA A 70 -16.86 -0.57 11.67
CA ALA A 70 -16.54 0.08 10.41
C ALA A 70 -15.02 0.19 10.17
N ILE A 71 -14.27 0.57 11.20
CA ILE A 71 -12.80 0.65 11.15
C ILE A 71 -12.22 -0.74 10.88
N VAL A 72 -12.61 -1.74 11.67
CA VAL A 72 -12.11 -3.12 11.52
C VAL A 72 -12.43 -3.67 10.13
N GLY A 73 -13.66 -3.50 9.66
CA GLY A 73 -14.08 -3.91 8.31
C GLY A 73 -13.26 -3.22 7.22
N THR A 74 -13.05 -1.91 7.36
CA THR A 74 -12.24 -1.13 6.40
C THR A 74 -10.80 -1.63 6.35
N LEU A 75 -10.17 -1.90 7.51
CA LEU A 75 -8.80 -2.39 7.56
C LEU A 75 -8.65 -3.78 6.94
N ILE A 76 -9.62 -4.68 7.14
CA ILE A 76 -9.60 -6.04 6.56
C ILE A 76 -9.78 -5.96 5.04
N ILE A 77 -10.77 -5.21 4.57
CA ILE A 77 -11.08 -5.08 3.14
C ILE A 77 -9.92 -4.36 2.42
N CYS A 78 -9.39 -3.29 3.00
CA CYS A 78 -8.32 -2.51 2.41
C CYS A 78 -6.92 -3.08 2.68
N LEU A 79 -6.77 -4.20 3.41
CA LEU A 79 -5.47 -4.82 3.71
C LEU A 79 -4.57 -4.98 2.46
N PRO A 80 -5.01 -5.63 1.36
CA PRO A 80 -4.17 -5.77 0.17
C PRO A 80 -3.78 -4.42 -0.46
N ILE A 81 -4.66 -3.42 -0.36
CA ILE A 81 -4.40 -2.06 -0.86
C ILE A 81 -3.34 -1.38 0.00
N ILE A 82 -3.48 -1.43 1.33
CA ILE A 82 -2.54 -0.86 2.29
C ILE A 82 -1.14 -1.44 2.04
N LEU A 83 -1.03 -2.75 1.87
CA LEU A 83 0.25 -3.41 1.61
C LEU A 83 0.90 -2.97 0.29
N ARG A 84 0.13 -2.86 -0.80
CA ARG A 84 0.66 -2.37 -2.08
C ARG A 84 1.04 -0.90 -2.01
N LEU A 85 0.17 -0.05 -1.45
CA LEU A 85 0.40 1.38 -1.32
C LEU A 85 1.67 1.66 -0.50
N SER A 86 1.87 0.91 0.58
CA SER A 86 3.05 1.05 1.43
C SER A 86 4.34 0.71 0.70
N ARG A 87 4.33 -0.33 -0.15
CA ARG A 87 5.48 -0.66 -1.01
C ARG A 87 5.72 0.40 -2.08
N ASN A 88 4.67 0.95 -2.68
CA ASN A 88 4.78 2.03 -3.64
C ASN A 88 5.39 3.29 -3.00
N ILE A 89 4.90 3.68 -1.82
CA ILE A 89 5.43 4.82 -1.06
C ILE A 89 6.89 4.58 -0.72
N TRP A 90 7.21 3.39 -0.19
CA TRP A 90 8.59 3.03 0.13
C TRP A 90 9.52 3.14 -1.08
N ILE A 91 9.14 2.59 -2.23
CA ILE A 91 9.94 2.70 -3.45
C ILE A 91 10.13 4.16 -3.85
N ASN A 92 9.09 4.99 -3.79
CA ASN A 92 9.20 6.42 -4.16
C ASN A 92 10.10 7.23 -3.20
N ILE A 93 10.29 6.79 -1.96
CA ILE A 93 11.24 7.42 -1.03
C ILE A 93 12.69 7.19 -1.48
N PHE A 94 13.00 5.99 -1.98
CA PHE A 94 14.37 5.61 -2.38
C PHE A 94 14.67 5.86 -3.86
N PHE A 95 13.66 5.75 -4.72
CA PHE A 95 13.77 5.97 -6.14
C PHE A 95 12.97 7.22 -6.51
N LYS A 96 13.69 8.33 -6.70
CA LYS A 96 13.09 9.52 -7.31
C LYS A 96 12.89 9.28 -8.81
N TYR A 97 11.81 9.85 -9.32
CA TYR A 97 11.53 9.83 -10.76
C TYR A 97 12.67 10.50 -11.53
N ASP A 98 13.22 9.77 -12.49
CA ASP A 98 14.29 10.23 -13.38
C ASP A 98 13.73 10.23 -14.81
N PRO A 99 13.42 11.41 -15.38
CA PRO A 99 12.79 11.52 -16.69
C PRO A 99 13.68 11.00 -17.84
N GLU A 100 15.00 11.00 -17.66
CA GLU A 100 15.94 10.49 -18.68
C GLU A 100 15.93 8.96 -18.73
N LYS A 101 15.74 8.30 -17.59
CA LYS A 101 15.56 6.84 -17.52
C LYS A 101 14.19 6.36 -17.98
N ALA A 102 13.19 7.24 -17.98
CA ALA A 102 11.83 6.93 -18.39
C ALA A 102 11.61 6.96 -19.92
N LYS A 103 12.54 7.57 -20.68
CA LYS A 103 12.48 7.69 -22.15
C LYS A 103 13.17 6.55 -22.91
N LYS A 104 13.94 5.70 -22.20
CA LYS A 104 14.52 4.47 -22.77
C LYS A 104 13.47 3.36 -22.77
#